data_AF-A0A8T5Q704-F1
#
_entry.id   AF-A0A8T5Q704-F1
#
_cell.length_a   1.000
_cell.length_b   1.000
_cell.length_c   1.000
_cell.angle_alpha   90.00
_cell.angle_beta   90.00
_cell.angle_gamma   90.00
#
_symmetry.space_group_name_H-M   'P 1'
#
loop_
_entity.id
_entity.type
_entity.pdbx_description
1 polymer ?
#
loop_
_entity_poly.entity_id
_entity_poly.type
_entity_poly.pdbx_seq_one_letter_code
_entity_poly.pdbx_strand_id
1 'polypeptide(L)'
;MSKTLIFLFISILLTGCIVIEENIEENDTSREDLNLTFDLEAEETEEPETVGEVLNRPDMEITTIYWSTLFPDTNESVDLGVKVANKGNTSVDGFNYKITLFKDNDKWKEQNYEHEGVLERDDTTKITKTFSFDKPGQFKAEAYIDWDNSIKELDELNNYKQTSPLTVSESTEEESEEESEEINVTLGGNKCVDSDDGINYHEKGRCVDDGPFILGMNDYCETKFSLVELYCTNTTQRCRFAEAYRCYCKNGACV
;
A
#
# COMPACT_ATOMS: atom_id res chain seq x y z
N MET A 1 -23.68 39.66 32.33
CA MET A 1 -22.97 39.27 33.57
C MET A 1 -22.19 38.00 33.26
N SER A 2 -21.00 38.13 32.68
CA SER A 2 -19.68 38.02 33.34
C SER A 2 -19.46 36.68 34.04
N LYS A 3 -18.63 35.81 33.43
CA LYS A 3 -17.33 35.42 34.00
C LYS A 3 -16.48 34.67 32.95
N THR A 4 -15.49 35.39 32.45
CA THR A 4 -14.34 34.91 31.68
C THR A 4 -13.48 34.02 32.56
N LEU A 5 -13.12 32.82 32.10
CA LEU A 5 -12.10 31.98 32.73
C LEU A 5 -10.90 31.89 31.79
N ILE A 6 -9.84 32.58 32.18
CA ILE A 6 -8.52 32.60 31.55
C ILE A 6 -7.77 31.38 32.08
N PHE A 7 -7.43 30.42 31.22
CA PHE A 7 -6.40 29.42 31.52
C PHE A 7 -5.12 29.82 30.79
N LEU A 8 -4.13 30.19 31.60
CA LEU A 8 -2.79 30.61 31.24
C LEU A 8 -1.85 29.62 31.91
N PHE A 9 -1.26 28.66 31.19
CA PHE A 9 -0.13 27.87 31.67
C PHE A 9 0.73 27.47 30.45
N ILE A 10 1.76 28.29 30.19
CA ILE A 10 3.19 28.01 30.45
C ILE A 10 3.79 27.08 29.39
N SER A 11 4.42 27.76 28.43
CA SER A 11 5.37 27.23 27.47
C SER A 11 6.66 26.85 28.20
N ILE A 12 7.05 25.58 28.16
CA ILE A 12 8.39 25.11 28.56
C ILE A 12 9.06 24.58 27.29
N LEU A 13 9.86 25.45 26.68
CA LEU A 13 10.95 25.11 25.78
C LEU A 13 12.02 24.38 26.59
N LEU A 14 12.22 23.09 26.31
CA LEU A 14 13.41 22.34 26.74
C LEU A 14 14.12 21.84 25.48
N THR A 15 14.92 22.74 24.93
CA THR A 15 15.89 22.48 23.88
C THR A 15 17.07 21.73 24.51
N GLY A 16 17.06 20.40 24.39
CA GLY A 16 18.21 19.55 24.73
C GLY A 16 18.93 19.12 23.47
N CYS A 17 19.83 19.96 22.94
CA CYS A 17 20.83 19.50 21.98
C CYS A 17 21.88 18.70 22.74
N ILE A 18 21.84 17.37 22.61
CA ILE A 18 22.95 16.51 23.01
C ILE A 18 23.97 16.57 21.86
N VAL A 19 25.05 17.32 22.09
CA VAL A 19 26.29 17.22 21.30
C VAL A 19 27.09 16.08 21.93
N ILE A 20 27.28 14.99 21.20
CA ILE A 20 28.25 13.95 21.54
C ILE A 20 29.54 14.33 20.84
N GLU A 21 30.47 14.95 21.58
CA GLU A 21 31.87 15.00 21.20
C GLU A 21 32.50 13.65 21.55
N GLU A 22 32.79 12.83 20.54
CA GLU A 22 33.69 11.69 20.70
C GLU A 22 35.12 12.22 20.79
N ASN A 23 35.64 12.26 22.02
CA ASN A 23 37.07 12.31 22.29
C ASN A 23 37.68 10.95 21.95
N ILE A 24 38.35 10.88 20.80
CA ILE A 24 39.26 9.79 20.46
C ILE A 24 40.58 10.10 21.18
N GLU A 25 40.77 9.52 22.36
CA GLU A 25 42.09 9.45 23.01
C GLU A 25 42.92 8.37 22.30
N GLU A 26 43.95 8.80 21.58
CA GLU A 26 45.07 7.96 21.17
C GLU A 26 45.80 7.47 22.42
N ASN A 27 45.73 6.15 22.68
CA ASN A 27 46.63 5.50 23.64
C ASN A 27 47.60 4.60 22.89
N ASP A 28 48.80 5.14 22.71
CA ASP A 28 50.00 4.48 22.21
C ASP A 28 50.66 3.66 23.33
N THR A 29 51.46 2.67 22.91
CA THR A 29 52.46 1.90 23.66
C THR A 29 51.99 0.89 24.72
N SER A 30 52.15 -0.40 24.40
CA SER A 30 53.44 -1.06 24.68
C SER A 30 53.46 -2.51 24.21
N ARG A 31 54.58 -2.84 23.54
CA ARG A 31 55.01 -4.18 23.16
C ARG A 31 55.39 -4.95 24.41
N GLU A 32 54.85 -6.15 24.57
CA GLU A 32 55.59 -7.26 25.17
C GLU A 32 55.58 -8.42 24.19
N ASP A 33 56.79 -8.79 23.77
CA ASP A 33 57.09 -9.95 22.96
C ASP A 33 56.78 -11.22 23.78
N LEU A 34 55.81 -12.02 23.33
CA LEU A 34 55.61 -13.39 23.79
C LEU A 34 55.67 -14.32 22.59
N ASN A 35 56.90 -14.74 22.28
CA ASN A 35 57.20 -15.92 21.48
C ASN A 35 56.65 -17.15 22.22
N LEU A 36 55.56 -17.71 21.70
CA LEU A 36 55.17 -19.09 21.96
C LEU A 36 54.92 -19.77 20.61
N THR A 37 56.00 -20.33 20.07
CA THR A 37 55.95 -21.32 19.00
C THR A 37 55.32 -22.59 19.57
N PHE A 38 54.05 -22.81 19.27
CA PHE A 38 53.36 -24.07 19.51
C PHE A 38 52.99 -24.67 18.16
N ASP A 39 53.90 -25.48 17.62
CA ASP A 39 53.61 -26.36 16.47
C ASP A 39 52.67 -27.47 16.97
N LEU A 40 51.36 -27.21 16.86
CA LEU A 40 50.35 -28.24 16.77
C LEU A 40 49.93 -28.33 15.31
N GLU A 41 50.48 -29.32 14.61
CA GLU A 41 49.81 -29.90 13.45
C GLU A 41 48.50 -30.53 13.95
N ALA A 42 47.46 -29.70 14.07
CA ALA A 42 46.10 -30.18 14.18
C ALA A 42 45.74 -30.76 12.81
N GLU A 43 45.56 -32.07 12.71
CA GLU A 43 44.87 -32.68 11.59
C GLU A 43 43.53 -31.94 11.44
N GLU A 44 43.36 -31.24 10.32
CA GLU A 44 42.07 -30.75 9.86
C GLU A 44 41.19 -31.97 9.60
N THR A 45 40.51 -32.45 10.64
CA THR A 45 39.31 -33.24 10.47
C THR A 45 38.30 -32.33 9.81
N GLU A 46 38.19 -32.42 8.49
CA GLU A 46 37.08 -31.83 7.74
C GLU A 46 35.78 -32.32 8.38
N GLU A 47 35.13 -31.45 9.16
CA GLU A 47 33.79 -31.72 9.65
C GLU A 47 32.91 -31.99 8.43
N PRO A 48 32.14 -33.09 8.42
CA PRO A 48 31.28 -33.37 7.28
C PRO A 48 30.33 -32.19 7.12
N GLU A 49 30.36 -31.54 5.95
CA GLU A 49 29.38 -30.52 5.60
C GLU A 49 27.99 -31.11 5.84
N THR A 50 27.35 -30.66 6.92
CA THR A 50 25.99 -31.03 7.23
C THR A 50 25.14 -30.47 6.11
N VAL A 51 24.74 -31.34 5.19
CA VAL A 51 23.76 -31.03 4.13
C VAL A 51 22.55 -30.42 4.83
N GLY A 52 22.39 -29.10 4.71
CA GLY A 52 21.35 -28.35 5.41
C GLY A 52 19.98 -28.95 5.08
N GLU A 53 19.18 -29.21 6.10
CA GLU A 53 17.79 -29.63 5.90
C GLU A 53 17.07 -28.57 5.08
N VAL A 54 16.60 -28.95 3.89
CA VAL A 54 15.70 -28.11 3.11
C VAL A 54 14.39 -28.04 3.87
N LEU A 55 14.16 -26.93 4.58
CA LEU A 55 12.93 -26.71 5.33
C LEU A 55 11.76 -26.62 4.36
N ASN A 56 10.84 -27.57 4.42
CA ASN A 56 9.62 -27.57 3.62
C ASN A 56 8.52 -26.79 4.35
N ARG A 57 8.44 -25.47 4.11
CA ARG A 57 7.50 -24.53 4.74
C ARG A 57 6.99 -23.48 3.74
N PRO A 58 5.78 -22.93 3.97
CA PRO A 58 5.33 -21.75 3.24
C PRO A 58 6.15 -20.51 3.60
N ASP A 59 5.98 -19.46 2.81
CA ASP A 59 6.54 -18.11 3.04
C ASP A 59 5.60 -17.10 2.40
N MET A 60 4.56 -16.73 3.13
CA MET A 60 3.55 -15.78 2.72
C MET A 60 4.10 -14.37 2.83
N GLU A 61 3.77 -13.51 1.88
CA GLU A 61 4.21 -12.13 1.88
C GLU A 61 3.11 -11.22 1.36
N ILE A 62 2.93 -10.07 2.02
CA ILE A 62 2.12 -8.99 1.46
C ILE A 62 2.93 -8.23 0.40
N THR A 63 2.73 -8.58 -0.86
CA THR A 63 3.46 -7.96 -1.98
C THR A 63 2.95 -6.55 -2.29
N THR A 64 1.66 -6.29 -2.14
CA THR A 64 1.08 -4.95 -2.38
C THR A 64 -0.14 -4.72 -1.51
N ILE A 65 -0.32 -3.48 -1.06
CA ILE A 65 -1.54 -3.00 -0.44
C ILE A 65 -1.89 -1.62 -1.01
N TYR A 66 -3.15 -1.39 -1.40
CA TYR A 66 -3.55 -0.16 -2.08
C TYR A 66 -5.04 0.15 -1.91
N TRP A 67 -5.38 1.43 -2.01
CA TRP A 67 -6.77 1.91 -2.07
C TRP A 67 -7.25 2.02 -3.52
N SER A 68 -8.54 1.85 -3.76
CA SER A 68 -9.16 2.14 -5.07
C SER A 68 -9.17 3.62 -5.41
N THR A 69 -9.20 4.50 -4.39
CA THR A 69 -9.06 5.95 -4.51
C THR A 69 -8.32 6.52 -3.29
N LEU A 70 -7.54 7.59 -3.49
CA LEU A 70 -6.85 8.32 -2.42
C LEU A 70 -7.65 9.53 -1.91
N PHE A 71 -8.76 9.89 -2.55
CA PHE A 71 -9.51 11.11 -2.27
C PHE A 71 -11.03 10.88 -2.23
N PRO A 72 -11.54 9.93 -1.42
CA PRO A 72 -12.98 9.74 -1.29
C PRO A 72 -13.64 10.89 -0.52
N ASP A 73 -14.93 11.07 -0.74
CA ASP A 73 -15.78 11.85 0.17
C ASP A 73 -16.21 11.03 1.39
N THR A 74 -16.74 11.70 2.41
CA THR A 74 -17.38 11.02 3.53
C THR A 74 -18.53 10.15 3.05
N ASN A 75 -18.64 8.95 3.64
CA ASN A 75 -19.58 7.88 3.31
C ASN A 75 -19.41 7.23 1.93
N GLU A 76 -18.48 7.70 1.10
CA GLU A 76 -18.10 7.00 -0.12
C GLU A 76 -17.41 5.67 0.21
N SER A 77 -17.73 4.64 -0.57
CA SER A 77 -17.12 3.32 -0.42
C SER A 77 -15.79 3.25 -1.16
N VAL A 78 -14.74 2.82 -0.47
CA VAL A 78 -13.40 2.62 -1.01
C VAL A 78 -12.96 1.19 -0.78
N ASP A 79 -12.37 0.58 -1.79
CA ASP A 79 -11.82 -0.76 -1.70
C ASP A 79 -10.34 -0.70 -1.28
N LEU A 80 -10.01 -1.50 -0.27
CA LEU A 80 -8.64 -1.86 0.09
C LEU A 80 -8.29 -3.18 -0.58
N GLY A 81 -7.34 -3.16 -1.50
CA GLY A 81 -6.76 -4.35 -2.11
C GLY A 81 -5.48 -4.77 -1.40
N VAL A 82 -5.37 -6.06 -1.02
CA VAL A 82 -4.17 -6.68 -0.46
C VAL A 82 -3.78 -7.85 -1.37
N LYS A 83 -2.55 -7.85 -1.88
CA LYS A 83 -1.98 -8.97 -2.63
C LYS A 83 -1.05 -9.77 -1.74
N VAL A 84 -1.31 -11.07 -1.66
CA VAL A 84 -0.54 -12.02 -0.84
C VAL A 84 0.06 -13.06 -1.76
N ALA A 85 1.38 -13.25 -1.69
CA ALA A 85 2.08 -14.29 -2.45
C ALA A 85 2.65 -15.33 -1.49
N ASN A 86 2.74 -16.58 -1.92
CA ASN A 86 3.47 -17.62 -1.19
C ASN A 86 4.78 -17.93 -1.93
N LYS A 87 5.89 -17.41 -1.43
CA LYS A 87 7.25 -17.62 -1.95
C LYS A 87 7.93 -18.86 -1.37
N GLY A 88 7.22 -19.56 -0.47
CA GLY A 88 7.72 -20.74 0.20
C GLY A 88 7.58 -21.96 -0.68
N ASN A 89 7.98 -23.11 -0.15
CA ASN A 89 7.98 -24.34 -0.91
C ASN A 89 6.81 -25.27 -0.55
N THR A 90 5.91 -24.86 0.34
CA THR A 90 4.69 -25.62 0.69
C THR A 90 3.46 -24.74 0.51
N SER A 91 2.33 -25.32 0.11
CA SER A 91 1.06 -24.61 0.01
C SER A 91 0.44 -24.32 1.38
N VAL A 92 -0.44 -23.32 1.43
CA VAL A 92 -1.21 -22.94 2.63
C VAL A 92 -2.69 -23.13 2.33
N ASP A 93 -3.41 -23.88 3.17
CA ASP A 93 -4.86 -24.04 3.05
C ASP A 93 -5.57 -23.14 4.07
N GLY A 94 -5.95 -21.94 3.60
CA GLY A 94 -6.51 -20.88 4.42
C GLY A 94 -5.51 -20.22 5.37
N PHE A 95 -5.74 -18.94 5.67
CA PHE A 95 -4.96 -18.18 6.65
C PHE A 95 -5.79 -17.04 7.23
N ASN A 96 -5.50 -16.66 8.47
CA ASN A 96 -6.12 -15.50 9.08
C ASN A 96 -5.40 -14.21 8.66
N TYR A 97 -6.11 -13.08 8.70
CA TYR A 97 -5.50 -11.77 8.48
C TYR A 97 -6.23 -10.68 9.28
N LYS A 98 -5.51 -9.60 9.56
CA LYS A 98 -5.98 -8.46 10.34
C LYS A 98 -5.74 -7.17 9.57
N ILE A 99 -6.76 -6.32 9.51
CA ILE A 99 -6.67 -4.97 8.95
C ILE A 99 -6.92 -3.95 10.06
N THR A 100 -5.99 -3.02 10.24
CA THR A 100 -6.10 -1.91 11.19
C THR A 100 -6.13 -0.60 10.42
N LEU A 101 -7.15 0.22 10.65
CA LEU A 101 -7.29 1.55 10.08
C LEU A 101 -6.92 2.58 11.13
N PHE A 102 -6.14 3.57 10.72
CA PHE A 102 -5.75 4.71 11.55
C PHE A 102 -6.32 5.99 10.95
N LYS A 103 -6.78 6.89 11.81
CA LYS A 103 -7.14 8.27 11.46
C LYS A 103 -6.17 9.20 12.18
N ASP A 104 -5.45 10.04 11.45
CA ASP A 104 -4.49 10.99 12.03
C ASP A 104 -3.46 10.32 12.98
N ASN A 105 -3.07 9.08 12.68
CA ASN A 105 -2.22 8.15 13.46
C ASN A 105 -2.85 7.49 14.70
N ASP A 106 -4.09 7.81 15.05
CA ASP A 106 -4.82 7.09 16.08
C ASP A 106 -5.56 5.90 15.47
N LYS A 107 -5.53 4.75 16.16
CA LYS A 107 -6.28 3.55 15.75
C LYS A 107 -7.77 3.89 15.73
N TRP A 108 -8.37 3.84 14.54
CA TRP A 108 -9.77 4.13 14.30
C TRP A 108 -10.62 2.86 14.28
N LYS A 109 -10.15 1.83 13.59
CA LYS A 109 -10.87 0.55 13.44
C LYS A 109 -9.88 -0.60 13.32
N GLU A 110 -10.27 -1.78 13.78
CA GLU A 110 -9.50 -3.02 13.61
C GLU A 110 -10.48 -4.16 13.35
N GLN A 111 -10.17 -5.00 12.38
CA GLN A 111 -10.99 -6.14 11.99
C GLN A 111 -10.11 -7.34 11.66
N ASN A 112 -10.54 -8.51 12.14
CA ASN A 112 -9.91 -9.80 11.85
C ASN A 112 -10.80 -10.58 10.87
N TYR A 113 -10.16 -11.35 10.02
CA TYR A 113 -10.79 -12.10 8.96
C TYR A 113 -10.06 -13.43 8.72
N GLU A 114 -10.73 -14.31 7.97
CA GLU A 114 -10.16 -15.53 7.44
C GLU A 114 -10.17 -15.46 5.91
N HIS A 115 -9.12 -15.98 5.28
CA HIS A 115 -9.08 -16.28 3.86
C HIS A 115 -9.35 -17.77 3.68
N GLU A 116 -10.36 -18.11 2.89
CA GLU A 116 -10.65 -19.49 2.51
C GLU A 116 -9.98 -19.81 1.17
N GLY A 117 -9.42 -21.02 1.06
CA GLY A 117 -8.82 -21.51 -0.18
C GLY A 117 -7.33 -21.80 -0.04
N VAL A 118 -6.82 -22.55 -1.02
CA VAL A 118 -5.42 -22.96 -1.07
C VAL A 118 -4.60 -21.89 -1.80
N LEU A 119 -3.56 -21.38 -1.14
CA LEU A 119 -2.51 -20.59 -1.75
C LEU A 119 -1.33 -21.50 -2.06
N GLU A 120 -1.23 -21.91 -3.33
CA GLU A 120 -0.17 -22.80 -3.82
C GLU A 120 1.21 -22.15 -3.74
N ARG A 121 2.26 -22.97 -3.84
CA ARG A 121 3.64 -22.49 -4.00
C ARG A 121 3.73 -21.55 -5.21
N ASP A 122 4.48 -20.46 -5.04
CA ASP A 122 4.77 -19.43 -6.06
C ASP A 122 3.51 -18.75 -6.62
N ASP A 123 2.36 -18.93 -5.98
CA ASP A 123 1.08 -18.33 -6.39
C ASP A 123 0.80 -17.02 -5.64
N THR A 124 -0.15 -16.24 -6.15
CA THR A 124 -0.59 -14.96 -5.59
C THR A 124 -2.10 -14.86 -5.56
N THR A 125 -2.64 -14.54 -4.39
CA THR A 125 -4.07 -14.23 -4.19
C THR A 125 -4.30 -12.74 -3.94
N LYS A 126 -5.52 -12.27 -4.20
CA LYS A 126 -5.97 -10.91 -3.94
C LYS A 126 -7.15 -10.92 -2.97
N ILE A 127 -7.00 -10.20 -1.86
CA ILE A 127 -8.05 -9.93 -0.89
C ILE A 127 -8.55 -8.50 -1.13
N THR A 128 -9.87 -8.31 -1.19
CA THR A 128 -10.50 -6.99 -1.31
C THR A 128 -11.45 -6.77 -0.13
N LYS A 129 -11.36 -5.60 0.51
CA LYS A 129 -12.28 -5.17 1.56
C LYS A 129 -12.77 -3.75 1.32
N THR A 130 -14.07 -3.55 1.40
CA THR A 130 -14.70 -2.24 1.21
C THR A 130 -14.88 -1.53 2.54
N PHE A 131 -14.53 -0.25 2.59
CA PHE A 131 -14.66 0.63 3.75
C PHE A 131 -15.35 1.93 3.36
N SER A 132 -16.05 2.54 4.31
CA SER A 132 -16.55 3.91 4.19
C SER A 132 -16.14 4.70 5.43
N PHE A 133 -15.97 6.02 5.26
CA PHE A 133 -15.46 6.91 6.30
C PHE A 133 -16.49 7.96 6.67
N ASP A 134 -16.90 8.02 7.93
CA ASP A 134 -17.96 8.91 8.42
C ASP A 134 -17.45 10.34 8.72
N LYS A 135 -16.14 10.56 8.64
CA LYS A 135 -15.49 11.82 8.99
C LYS A 135 -14.35 12.14 8.02
N PRO A 136 -14.16 13.42 7.68
CA PRO A 136 -13.01 13.84 6.91
C PRO A 136 -11.71 13.67 7.71
N GLY A 137 -10.59 13.57 7.00
CA GLY A 137 -9.27 13.43 7.60
C GLY A 137 -8.33 12.54 6.80
N GLN A 138 -7.12 12.34 7.33
CA GLN A 138 -6.17 11.41 6.74
C GLN A 138 -6.30 10.03 7.37
N PHE A 139 -6.43 9.01 6.52
CA PHE A 139 -6.51 7.62 6.96
C PHE A 139 -5.38 6.80 6.33
N LYS A 140 -4.94 5.76 7.04
CA LYS A 140 -4.04 4.73 6.52
C LYS A 140 -4.51 3.35 6.99
N ALA A 141 -4.20 2.32 6.20
CA ALA A 141 -4.42 0.94 6.59
C ALA A 141 -3.10 0.21 6.81
N GLU A 142 -3.11 -0.66 7.80
CA GLU A 142 -2.12 -1.70 8.04
C GLU A 142 -2.78 -3.05 7.82
N ALA A 143 -2.11 -3.97 7.12
CA ALA A 143 -2.53 -5.35 6.97
C ALA A 143 -1.46 -6.29 7.52
N TYR A 144 -1.91 -7.34 8.20
CA TYR A 144 -1.12 -8.44 8.70
C TYR A 144 -1.75 -9.74 8.21
N ILE A 145 -0.97 -10.63 7.61
CA ILE A 145 -1.37 -12.02 7.33
C ILE A 145 -0.79 -12.94 8.40
N ASP A 146 -1.47 -14.05 8.69
CA ASP A 146 -1.17 -14.96 9.82
C ASP A 146 -0.83 -14.19 11.10
N TRP A 147 -1.74 -13.29 11.50
CA TRP A 147 -1.46 -12.28 12.53
C TRP A 147 -1.27 -12.88 13.93
N ASP A 148 -1.70 -14.12 14.15
CA ASP A 148 -1.50 -14.89 15.37
C ASP A 148 -0.32 -15.88 15.28
N ASN A 149 0.41 -15.89 14.16
CA ASN A 149 1.55 -16.77 13.88
C ASN A 149 1.19 -18.26 14.07
N SER A 150 0.11 -18.67 13.40
CA SER A 150 -0.40 -20.05 13.44
C SER A 150 0.27 -20.95 12.40
N ILE A 151 0.79 -20.37 11.32
CA ILE A 151 1.44 -21.04 10.21
C ILE A 151 2.93 -20.75 10.30
N LYS A 152 3.75 -21.79 10.52
CA LYS A 152 5.20 -21.61 10.64
C LYS A 152 5.83 -21.39 9.26
N GLU A 153 6.45 -20.24 9.06
CA GLU A 153 6.94 -19.81 7.75
C GLU A 153 8.48 -19.92 7.63
N LEU A 154 9.01 -19.53 6.47
CA LEU A 154 10.45 -19.33 6.27
C LEU A 154 10.90 -17.95 6.74
N ASP A 155 10.10 -16.91 6.48
CA ASP A 155 10.26 -15.57 7.01
C ASP A 155 8.94 -15.14 7.69
N GLU A 156 9.03 -14.63 8.91
CA GLU A 156 7.86 -14.20 9.71
C GLU A 156 7.70 -12.67 9.68
N LEU A 157 8.64 -11.95 9.03
CA LEU A 157 8.72 -10.49 9.05
C LEU A 157 8.12 -9.83 7.81
N ASN A 158 7.81 -10.60 6.77
CA ASN A 158 7.23 -10.17 5.49
C ASN A 158 5.68 -10.23 5.48
N ASN A 159 5.07 -10.60 6.60
CA ASN A 159 3.63 -10.70 6.80
C ASN A 159 2.90 -9.37 7.03
N TYR A 160 3.60 -8.23 6.92
CA TYR A 160 3.08 -6.91 7.26
C TYR A 160 3.29 -5.88 6.15
N LYS A 161 2.27 -5.04 5.92
CA LYS A 161 2.40 -3.84 5.07
C LYS A 161 1.43 -2.74 5.43
N GLN A 162 1.77 -1.50 5.08
CA GLN A 162 0.90 -0.33 5.21
C GLN A 162 0.63 0.34 3.87
N THR A 163 -0.52 0.98 3.74
CA THR A 163 -0.88 1.80 2.56
C THR A 163 -0.19 3.16 2.59
N SER A 164 -0.16 3.81 1.43
CA SER A 164 -0.13 5.28 1.39
C SER A 164 -1.35 5.87 2.12
N PRO A 165 -1.24 7.07 2.71
CA PRO A 165 -2.39 7.75 3.29
C PRO A 165 -3.45 8.07 2.23
N LEU A 166 -4.72 7.92 2.58
CA LEU A 166 -5.86 8.45 1.83
C LEU A 166 -6.40 9.70 2.55
N THR A 167 -6.97 10.64 1.81
CA THR A 167 -7.54 11.88 2.35
C THR A 167 -9.03 11.90 2.10
N VAL A 168 -9.82 11.71 3.16
CA VAL A 168 -11.28 11.80 3.10
C VAL A 168 -11.69 13.27 3.15
N SER A 169 -12.44 13.71 2.14
CA SER A 169 -13.03 15.05 2.09
C SER A 169 -14.44 15.04 2.67
N GLU A 170 -14.92 16.18 3.14
CA GLU A 170 -16.32 16.31 3.57
C GLU A 170 -17.22 16.22 2.35
N SER A 171 -18.26 15.37 2.41
CA SER A 171 -19.25 15.27 1.34
C SER A 171 -19.97 16.60 1.23
N THR A 172 -19.69 17.34 0.15
CA THR A 172 -20.58 18.38 -0.30
C THR A 172 -21.82 17.69 -0.83
N GLU A 173 -22.93 17.76 -0.10
CA GLU A 173 -24.26 17.42 -0.61
C GLU A 173 -24.58 18.38 -1.76
N GLU A 174 -24.02 18.10 -2.94
CA GLU A 174 -24.53 18.65 -4.19
C GLU A 174 -25.57 17.66 -4.67
N GLU A 175 -26.84 18.08 -4.63
CA GLU A 175 -27.94 17.38 -5.28
C GLU A 175 -27.66 17.32 -6.79
N SER A 176 -26.91 16.32 -7.26
CA SER A 176 -26.88 15.94 -8.66
C SER A 176 -27.67 14.65 -8.85
N GLU A 177 -28.81 14.80 -9.53
CA GLU A 177 -29.58 13.70 -10.10
C GLU A 177 -28.74 13.06 -11.22
N GLU A 178 -27.78 12.19 -10.90
CA GLU A 178 -27.05 11.43 -11.92
C GLU A 178 -27.75 10.11 -12.22
N GLU A 179 -28.49 10.14 -13.32
CA GLU A 179 -29.06 8.99 -14.02
C GLU A 179 -27.90 8.14 -14.59
N SER A 180 -27.50 7.08 -13.87
CA SER A 180 -26.44 6.17 -14.32
C SER A 180 -26.94 5.32 -15.50
N GLU A 181 -26.62 5.71 -16.72
CA GLU A 181 -26.80 4.83 -17.89
C GLU A 181 -25.70 3.75 -17.91
N GLU A 182 -26.08 2.49 -17.74
CA GLU A 182 -25.20 1.36 -18.01
C GLU A 182 -24.89 1.29 -19.51
N ILE A 183 -23.72 1.78 -19.91
CA ILE A 183 -23.29 1.70 -21.32
C ILE A 183 -22.86 0.26 -21.64
N ASN A 184 -23.77 -0.49 -22.26
CA ASN A 184 -23.46 -1.77 -22.91
C ASN A 184 -22.66 -1.53 -24.20
N VAL A 185 -21.37 -1.23 -24.06
CA VAL A 185 -20.45 -1.04 -25.20
C VAL A 185 -20.23 -2.38 -25.91
N THR A 186 -20.93 -2.58 -27.04
CA THR A 186 -20.65 -3.68 -27.96
C THR A 186 -19.55 -3.23 -28.92
N LEU A 187 -18.36 -3.82 -28.83
CA LEU A 187 -17.20 -3.49 -29.67
C LEU A 187 -17.46 -3.87 -31.15
N GLY A 188 -18.07 -2.95 -31.90
CA GLY A 188 -18.24 -3.04 -33.34
C GLY A 188 -17.08 -2.36 -34.06
N GLY A 189 -16.06 -3.11 -34.47
CA GLY A 189 -15.06 -2.69 -35.48
C GLY A 189 -14.06 -1.59 -35.10
N ASN A 190 -14.30 -0.79 -34.07
CA ASN A 190 -13.36 0.20 -33.51
C ASN A 190 -12.59 -0.42 -32.33
N LYS A 191 -11.26 -0.25 -32.30
CA LYS A 191 -10.37 -0.99 -31.38
C LYS A 191 -10.26 -0.37 -29.98
N CYS A 192 -10.74 0.86 -29.81
CA CYS A 192 -11.00 1.46 -28.51
C CYS A 192 -12.32 2.22 -28.50
N VAL A 193 -12.88 2.42 -27.31
CA VAL A 193 -14.07 3.23 -27.03
C VAL A 193 -13.78 4.08 -25.81
N ASP A 194 -14.22 5.33 -25.88
CA ASP A 194 -14.17 6.32 -24.81
C ASP A 194 -15.60 6.67 -24.39
N SER A 195 -15.86 6.81 -23.09
CA SER A 195 -17.22 7.11 -22.62
C SER A 195 -17.61 8.59 -22.69
N ASP A 196 -16.64 9.49 -22.81
CA ASP A 196 -16.76 10.94 -22.75
C ASP A 196 -16.30 11.65 -24.05
N ASP A 197 -16.10 10.88 -25.12
CA ASP A 197 -15.74 11.32 -26.47
C ASP A 197 -14.39 12.09 -26.56
N GLY A 198 -13.37 11.63 -25.85
CA GLY A 198 -11.98 12.04 -26.06
C GLY A 198 -11.33 12.58 -24.80
N ILE A 199 -10.79 13.80 -24.87
CA ILE A 199 -10.21 14.45 -23.69
C ILE A 199 -11.26 15.42 -23.15
N ASN A 200 -12.04 14.97 -22.18
CA ASN A 200 -13.01 15.73 -21.40
C ASN A 200 -12.75 15.63 -19.88
N TYR A 201 -11.86 16.49 -19.40
CA TYR A 201 -11.51 16.51 -17.98
C TYR A 201 -12.66 16.82 -17.01
N HIS A 202 -13.86 17.18 -17.44
CA HIS A 202 -14.99 17.56 -16.56
C HIS A 202 -16.05 16.47 -16.39
N GLU A 203 -15.93 15.36 -17.12
CA GLU A 203 -16.77 14.18 -16.98
C GLU A 203 -15.86 12.99 -16.71
N LYS A 204 -16.30 12.03 -15.89
CA LYS A 204 -15.46 10.84 -15.64
C LYS A 204 -15.51 9.93 -16.86
N GLY A 205 -14.44 9.94 -17.65
CA GLY A 205 -14.22 9.05 -18.77
C GLY A 205 -13.82 7.64 -18.37
N ARG A 206 -14.09 6.71 -19.29
CA ARG A 206 -13.65 5.32 -19.28
C ARG A 206 -13.23 4.94 -20.68
N CYS A 207 -11.94 4.66 -20.83
CA CYS A 207 -11.40 4.14 -22.08
C CYS A 207 -11.22 2.63 -22.02
N VAL A 208 -11.80 1.93 -22.99
CA VAL A 208 -11.74 0.48 -23.18
C VAL A 208 -11.05 0.18 -24.52
N ASP A 209 -10.02 -0.67 -24.55
CA ASP A 209 -9.43 -1.16 -25.80
C ASP A 209 -9.21 -2.68 -25.83
N ASP A 210 -8.95 -3.25 -27.01
CA ASP A 210 -8.72 -4.69 -27.21
C ASP A 210 -7.30 -5.16 -26.83
N GLY A 211 -6.55 -4.33 -26.11
CA GLY A 211 -5.15 -4.52 -25.82
C GLY A 211 -4.89 -5.49 -24.67
N PRO A 212 -3.71 -6.15 -24.65
CA PRO A 212 -3.34 -7.08 -23.59
C PRO A 212 -3.12 -6.41 -22.21
N PHE A 213 -3.15 -5.07 -22.13
CA PHE A 213 -2.72 -4.34 -20.92
C PHE A 213 -3.74 -3.31 -20.40
N ILE A 214 -4.77 -2.89 -21.15
CA ILE A 214 -5.74 -1.86 -20.73
C ILE A 214 -7.17 -2.38 -20.90
N LEU A 215 -7.65 -3.15 -19.92
CA LEU A 215 -9.05 -3.55 -19.84
C LEU A 215 -9.86 -2.48 -19.10
N GLY A 216 -10.32 -1.47 -19.82
CA GLY A 216 -11.36 -0.54 -19.36
C GLY A 216 -10.99 0.28 -18.13
N MET A 217 -10.06 1.21 -18.30
CA MET A 217 -9.58 2.11 -17.25
C MET A 217 -10.40 3.40 -17.23
N ASN A 218 -10.67 3.92 -16.04
CA ASN A 218 -11.33 5.20 -15.84
C ASN A 218 -10.31 6.30 -15.62
N ASP A 219 -10.70 7.54 -15.91
CA ASP A 219 -9.98 8.73 -15.49
C ASP A 219 -9.78 8.73 -13.98
N TYR A 220 -8.66 9.29 -13.54
CA TYR A 220 -8.30 9.26 -12.13
C TYR A 220 -7.58 10.53 -11.69
N CYS A 221 -7.80 10.86 -10.43
CA CYS A 221 -7.07 11.93 -9.76
C CYS A 221 -5.68 11.44 -9.40
N GLU A 222 -4.66 11.86 -10.15
CA GLU A 222 -3.26 11.65 -9.80
C GLU A 222 -2.94 12.38 -8.49
N THR A 223 -3.45 13.59 -8.33
CA THR A 223 -3.43 14.34 -7.06
C THR A 223 -4.74 15.10 -6.87
N LYS A 224 -4.94 15.71 -5.70
CA LYS A 224 -6.06 16.63 -5.46
C LYS A 224 -6.12 17.79 -6.46
N PHE A 225 -4.99 18.16 -7.07
CA PHE A 225 -4.87 19.27 -8.01
C PHE A 225 -4.41 18.82 -9.41
N SER A 226 -4.52 17.52 -9.72
CA SER A 226 -4.07 16.93 -10.98
C SER A 226 -4.95 15.74 -11.37
N LEU A 227 -5.51 15.77 -12.58
CA LEU A 227 -6.30 14.69 -13.16
C LEU A 227 -5.53 14.08 -14.35
N VAL A 228 -5.59 12.77 -14.49
CA VAL A 228 -5.07 12.05 -15.65
C VAL A 228 -6.25 11.43 -16.40
N GLU A 229 -6.43 11.91 -17.62
CA GLU A 229 -7.40 11.38 -18.56
C GLU A 229 -6.87 10.13 -19.26
N LEU A 230 -7.76 9.18 -19.54
CA LEU A 230 -7.56 8.14 -20.52
C LEU A 230 -8.53 8.32 -21.67
N TYR A 231 -7.99 8.43 -22.87
CA TYR A 231 -8.79 8.69 -24.05
C TYR A 231 -8.45 7.76 -25.23
N CYS A 232 -9.44 7.54 -26.10
CA CYS A 232 -9.29 6.72 -27.30
C CYS A 232 -8.68 7.53 -28.45
N THR A 233 -7.47 7.15 -28.89
CA THR A 233 -6.81 7.88 -29.98
C THR A 233 -7.28 7.44 -31.37
N ASN A 234 -7.62 8.41 -32.23
CA ASN A 234 -7.96 8.12 -33.62
C ASN A 234 -6.83 7.47 -34.43
N THR A 235 -5.57 7.82 -34.13
CA THR A 235 -4.40 7.34 -34.88
C THR A 235 -4.04 5.90 -34.56
N THR A 236 -3.98 5.55 -33.28
CA THR A 236 -3.56 4.20 -32.87
C THR A 236 -4.73 3.28 -32.56
N GLN A 237 -5.93 3.84 -32.40
CA GLN A 237 -7.12 3.12 -31.95
C GLN A 237 -6.81 2.34 -30.67
N ARG A 238 -6.13 3.04 -29.74
CA ARG A 238 -5.71 2.56 -28.41
C ARG A 238 -6.01 3.64 -27.37
N CYS A 239 -6.28 3.20 -26.15
CA CYS A 239 -6.34 4.07 -25.00
C CYS A 239 -4.95 4.67 -24.72
N ARG A 240 -4.92 5.97 -24.43
CA ARG A 240 -3.70 6.71 -24.07
C ARG A 240 -3.97 7.58 -22.86
N PHE A 241 -2.92 7.81 -22.09
CA PHE A 241 -2.93 8.82 -21.04
C PHE A 241 -2.71 10.19 -21.66
N ALA A 242 -3.57 11.16 -21.32
CA ALA A 242 -3.27 12.56 -21.57
C ALA A 242 -2.17 13.05 -20.61
N GLU A 243 -1.61 14.22 -20.90
CA GLU A 243 -0.78 14.91 -19.91
C GLU A 243 -1.66 15.32 -18.72
N ALA A 244 -1.09 15.22 -17.51
CA ALA A 244 -1.83 15.51 -16.30
C ALA A 244 -2.35 16.97 -16.30
N TYR A 245 -3.65 17.12 -16.13
CA TYR A 245 -4.34 18.40 -16.18
C TYR A 245 -4.50 18.98 -14.79
N ARG A 246 -4.11 20.24 -14.60
CA ARG A 246 -4.20 20.92 -13.31
C ARG A 246 -5.60 21.46 -13.07
N CYS A 247 -6.37 20.74 -12.28
CA CYS A 247 -7.68 21.14 -11.78
C CYS A 247 -7.90 20.57 -10.38
N TYR A 248 -8.91 21.04 -9.67
CA TYR A 248 -9.36 20.32 -8.48
C TYR A 248 -10.00 19.01 -8.94
N CYS A 249 -9.31 17.90 -8.73
CA CYS A 249 -9.81 16.61 -9.20
C CYS A 249 -10.64 15.94 -8.11
N LYS A 250 -11.84 15.51 -8.49
CA LYS A 250 -12.75 14.74 -7.66
C LYS A 250 -13.34 13.60 -8.48
N ASN A 251 -13.22 12.38 -7.96
CA ASN A 251 -13.77 11.16 -8.57
C ASN A 251 -13.41 10.85 -10.04
N GLY A 252 -12.27 11.36 -10.51
CA GLY A 252 -11.83 11.20 -11.91
C GLY A 252 -12.39 12.25 -12.85
N ALA A 253 -12.90 13.37 -12.32
CA ALA A 253 -13.29 14.55 -13.09
C ALA A 253 -12.80 15.84 -12.40
N CYS A 254 -12.67 16.92 -13.15
CA CYS A 254 -12.37 18.26 -12.69
C CYS A 254 -13.65 18.98 -12.27
N VAL A 255 -13.65 19.51 -11.05
CA VAL A 255 -14.73 20.34 -10.49
C VAL A 255 -14.31 21.79 -10.28
#